data_AF-A0A1Y2D712-F1
#
_entry.id   AF-A0A1Y2D712-F1
#
_cell.length_a   1.000
_cell.length_b   1.000
_cell.length_c   1.000
_cell.angle_alpha   90.00
_cell.angle_beta   90.00
_cell.angle_gamma   90.00
#
_symmetry.space_group_name_H-M   'P 1'
#
loop_
_entity.id
_entity.type
_entity.pdbx_description
1 polymer ?
#
loop_
_entity_poly.entity_id
_entity_poly.type
_entity_poly.pdbx_seq_one_letter_code
_entity_poly.pdbx_strand_id
1 'polypeptide(L)'
;MSAMFTATLHPGVALGFLVLGASLHDVLTRLKAEPQRFPKLDLVYSPNQPVTEPVILSLPANGLRLRFDGAEQRLRLIEVIDFTLSRITYGHPEKDIVKPASLPGQGITSPKLGAESSSGPSFRNIYHRLMGPTYAGEYIPPSDDDKSNTGTYILSYPGVAFSFPLPESAYSPDKDVVSLLSAPASQTAISMAVFSGKSWAEAREILWTDILPSVKSAYVFSKSKDIVPDEISLVKIHGGGRLQLFKKWTSASLWIILGETTPQELVAELGPPDAIYRKNDQKMYIHKTRTASHSRSRSNNGDYKRPDDLTDTDQSSANTGSDDTDEEAVEDEFVGNVSGECFYNYFYLGFDILVSPPVLASRLPPSQISTTNRNPSEKPIKVDSTNRLVATKLVLHGNVPGSYPFNRHRRCRWEISYPSSGSDAVDNSETQFNELEERLREEWKNIYMSEDDANKRQRGMVLNRGWGDSPGSSYEFTGGWEDSSGGVAAKKFDGNEESTTTLYGFPGLVFEVLKNGYVSAVTVF
;
A
#
# COMPACT_ATOMS: atom_id res chain seq x y z
N MET A 1 13.35 -25.99 -4.69
CA MET A 1 12.32 -26.14 -5.74
C MET A 1 11.28 -25.07 -5.47
N SER A 2 11.10 -24.10 -6.37
CA SER A 2 10.04 -23.09 -6.22
C SER A 2 8.68 -23.79 -6.17
N ALA A 3 7.86 -23.50 -5.17
CA ALA A 3 6.50 -24.04 -5.12
C ALA A 3 5.65 -23.35 -6.20
N MET A 4 5.03 -24.12 -7.10
CA MET A 4 4.20 -23.57 -8.17
C MET A 4 2.96 -22.87 -7.58
N PHE A 5 2.72 -21.62 -7.97
CA PHE A 5 1.54 -20.87 -7.52
C PHE A 5 0.26 -21.53 -8.01
N THR A 6 -0.58 -22.00 -7.08
CA THR A 6 -1.92 -22.53 -7.37
C THR A 6 -2.98 -21.54 -6.89
N ALA A 7 -3.99 -21.27 -7.71
CA ALA A 7 -5.07 -20.35 -7.37
C ALA A 7 -6.40 -20.67 -8.09
N THR A 8 -7.49 -20.49 -7.37
CA THR A 8 -8.85 -20.58 -7.92
C THR A 8 -9.27 -19.24 -8.52
N LEU A 9 -9.76 -19.26 -9.75
CA LEU A 9 -10.30 -18.10 -10.45
C LEU A 9 -11.73 -17.80 -9.95
N HIS A 10 -11.94 -16.58 -9.48
CA HIS A 10 -13.24 -16.01 -9.17
C HIS A 10 -13.47 -14.79 -10.10
N PRO A 11 -14.18 -14.97 -11.23
CA PRO A 11 -14.41 -13.89 -12.19
C PRO A 11 -15.01 -12.65 -11.52
N GLY A 12 -14.47 -11.48 -11.85
CA GLY A 12 -14.94 -10.22 -11.27
C GLY A 12 -14.43 -9.91 -9.87
N VAL A 13 -13.71 -10.85 -9.24
CA VAL A 13 -13.40 -10.77 -7.80
C VAL A 13 -11.92 -11.01 -7.52
N ALA A 14 -11.37 -12.16 -7.89
CA ALA A 14 -10.04 -12.57 -7.44
C ALA A 14 -9.39 -13.69 -8.27
N LEU A 15 -8.08 -13.85 -8.08
CA LEU A 15 -7.32 -15.04 -8.44
C LEU A 15 -6.60 -15.56 -7.18
N GLY A 16 -7.20 -16.55 -6.51
CA GLY A 16 -6.74 -17.00 -5.20
C GLY A 16 -6.85 -15.88 -4.16
N PHE A 17 -5.75 -15.58 -3.45
CA PHE A 17 -5.71 -14.48 -2.48
C PHE A 17 -5.56 -13.09 -3.10
N LEU A 18 -5.31 -13.01 -4.41
CA LEU A 18 -5.16 -11.75 -5.14
C LEU A 18 -6.56 -11.22 -5.46
N VAL A 19 -7.08 -10.34 -4.60
CA VAL A 19 -8.43 -9.81 -4.67
C VAL A 19 -8.43 -8.42 -5.32
N LEU A 20 -9.32 -8.20 -6.29
CA LEU A 20 -9.53 -6.87 -6.87
C LEU A 20 -9.94 -5.88 -5.76
N GLY A 21 -9.27 -4.74 -5.72
CA GLY A 21 -9.40 -3.76 -4.65
C GLY A 21 -8.53 -4.01 -3.42
N ALA A 22 -7.72 -5.07 -3.35
CA ALA A 22 -6.67 -5.15 -2.36
C ALA A 22 -5.65 -4.02 -2.55
N SER A 23 -5.08 -3.49 -1.46
CA SER A 23 -4.08 -2.43 -1.57
C SER A 23 -2.73 -2.98 -2.05
N LEU A 24 -1.94 -2.14 -2.71
CA LEU A 24 -0.58 -2.48 -3.14
C LEU A 24 0.28 -2.92 -1.97
N HIS A 25 0.13 -2.26 -0.82
CA HIS A 25 0.82 -2.62 0.42
C HIS A 25 0.48 -4.05 0.85
N ASP A 26 -0.81 -4.41 0.93
CA ASP A 26 -1.22 -5.74 1.37
C ASP A 26 -0.73 -6.83 0.43
N VAL A 27 -0.85 -6.59 -0.89
CA VAL A 27 -0.43 -7.57 -1.91
C VAL A 27 1.08 -7.78 -1.87
N LEU A 28 1.87 -6.70 -1.84
CA LEU A 28 3.33 -6.81 -1.73
C LEU A 28 3.76 -7.47 -0.42
N THR A 29 3.14 -7.12 0.70
CA THR A 29 3.44 -7.73 2.01
C THR A 29 3.18 -9.24 2.00
N ARG A 30 2.03 -9.69 1.46
CA ARG A 30 1.73 -11.12 1.32
C ARG A 30 2.69 -11.85 0.36
N LEU A 31 3.03 -11.24 -0.77
CA LEU A 31 3.96 -11.84 -1.72
C LEU A 31 5.37 -11.97 -1.14
N LYS A 32 5.86 -10.94 -0.43
CA LYS A 32 7.18 -10.94 0.23
C LYS A 32 7.27 -11.96 1.36
N ALA A 33 6.16 -12.30 2.01
CA ALA A 33 6.10 -13.32 3.05
C ALA A 33 6.32 -14.76 2.51
N GLU A 34 6.14 -14.99 1.19
CA GLU A 34 6.31 -16.31 0.56
C GLU A 34 7.41 -16.28 -0.54
N PRO A 35 8.68 -15.96 -0.22
CA PRO A 35 9.74 -15.77 -1.23
C PRO A 35 10.06 -17.05 -2.02
N GLN A 36 9.77 -18.24 -1.48
CA GLN A 36 9.92 -19.51 -2.18
C GLN A 36 8.85 -19.75 -3.26
N ARG A 37 7.70 -19.07 -3.15
CA ARG A 37 6.59 -19.14 -4.12
C ARG A 37 6.60 -17.96 -5.08
N PHE A 38 7.07 -16.80 -4.62
CA PHE A 38 7.21 -15.56 -5.38
C PHE A 38 8.66 -15.05 -5.32
N PRO A 39 9.60 -15.71 -6.03
CA PRO A 39 11.02 -15.41 -5.92
C PRO A 39 11.45 -14.10 -6.60
N LYS A 40 10.61 -13.53 -7.48
CA LYS A 40 10.92 -12.32 -8.23
C LYS A 40 9.69 -11.42 -8.37
N LEU A 41 9.84 -10.17 -7.96
CA LEU A 41 8.81 -9.13 -7.98
C LEU A 41 9.38 -7.92 -8.72
N ASP A 42 8.90 -7.67 -9.94
CA ASP A 42 9.35 -6.54 -10.76
C ASP A 42 8.30 -5.42 -10.69
N LEU A 43 8.65 -4.30 -10.08
CA LEU A 43 7.78 -3.14 -9.92
C LEU A 43 8.10 -2.06 -10.97
N VAL A 44 7.08 -1.61 -11.69
CA VAL A 44 7.18 -0.56 -12.70
C VAL A 44 6.21 0.57 -12.34
N TYR A 45 6.70 1.80 -12.33
CA TYR A 45 5.93 3.00 -12.02
C TYR A 45 6.49 4.21 -12.77
N SER A 46 5.69 5.28 -12.90
CA SER A 46 6.14 6.55 -13.46
C SER A 46 6.87 7.37 -12.39
N PRO A 47 8.17 7.71 -12.55
CA PRO A 47 8.87 8.56 -11.59
C PRO A 47 8.36 10.00 -11.58
N ASN A 48 7.78 10.46 -12.69
CA ASN A 48 7.23 11.81 -12.84
C ASN A 48 5.79 11.93 -12.31
N GLN A 49 5.05 10.84 -12.27
CA GLN A 49 3.63 10.80 -11.89
C GLN A 49 3.31 9.57 -11.02
N PRO A 50 4.03 9.35 -9.90
CA PRO A 50 3.99 8.08 -9.15
C PRO A 50 2.70 7.84 -8.35
N VAL A 51 1.82 8.85 -8.25
CA VAL A 51 0.56 8.80 -7.50
C VAL A 51 -0.68 8.99 -8.37
N THR A 52 -0.51 9.19 -9.67
CA THR A 52 -1.63 9.32 -10.62
C THR A 52 -1.59 8.21 -11.67
N GLU A 53 -0.39 7.88 -12.17
CA GLU A 53 -0.23 6.79 -13.13
C GLU A 53 -0.30 5.42 -12.43
N PRO A 54 -0.79 4.37 -13.14
CA PRO A 54 -0.86 3.03 -12.60
C PRO A 54 0.51 2.46 -12.19
N VAL A 55 0.50 1.65 -11.13
CA VAL A 55 1.67 0.87 -10.70
C VAL A 55 1.51 -0.56 -11.20
N ILE A 56 2.53 -1.10 -11.86
CA ILE A 56 2.52 -2.46 -12.42
C ILE A 56 3.47 -3.33 -11.63
N LEU A 57 2.96 -4.44 -11.10
CA LEU A 57 3.75 -5.48 -10.44
C LEU A 57 3.75 -6.73 -11.31
N SER A 58 4.90 -7.05 -11.90
CA SER A 58 5.09 -8.27 -12.68
C SER A 58 5.70 -9.36 -11.80
N LEU A 59 5.11 -10.56 -11.88
CA LEU A 59 5.57 -11.77 -11.20
C LEU A 59 6.05 -12.75 -12.27
N PRO A 60 7.23 -12.52 -12.88
CA PRO A 60 7.69 -13.27 -14.05
C PRO A 60 7.86 -14.77 -13.76
N ALA A 61 8.21 -15.15 -12.53
CA ALA A 61 8.33 -16.55 -12.13
C ALA A 61 6.97 -17.28 -12.00
N ASN A 62 5.87 -16.53 -11.99
CA ASN A 62 4.51 -17.04 -11.79
C ASN A 62 3.61 -16.80 -13.01
N GLY A 63 4.11 -16.10 -14.03
CA GLY A 63 3.33 -15.77 -15.23
C GLY A 63 2.19 -14.78 -14.98
N LEU A 64 2.33 -13.91 -13.97
CA LEU A 64 1.28 -12.94 -13.60
C LEU A 64 1.75 -11.50 -13.77
N ARG A 65 0.80 -10.61 -14.08
CA ARG A 65 0.98 -9.16 -14.04
C ARG A 65 -0.21 -8.53 -13.33
N LEU A 66 0.08 -7.78 -12.28
CA LEU A 66 -0.91 -7.11 -11.43
C LEU A 66 -0.81 -5.61 -11.70
N ARG A 67 -1.95 -4.93 -11.84
CA ARG A 67 -1.96 -3.47 -12.03
C ARG A 67 -2.82 -2.78 -10.99
N PHE A 68 -2.24 -1.74 -10.39
CA PHE A 68 -2.85 -0.93 -9.35
C PHE A 68 -3.10 0.47 -9.89
N ASP A 69 -4.19 1.11 -9.49
CA ASP A 69 -4.37 2.53 -9.78
C ASP A 69 -3.31 3.39 -9.06
N GLY A 70 -3.07 4.62 -9.51
CA GLY A 70 -2.11 5.52 -8.87
C GLY A 70 -2.59 6.08 -7.53
N ALA A 71 -3.83 6.60 -7.51
CA ALA A 71 -4.30 7.46 -6.42
C ALA A 71 -4.61 6.68 -5.12
N GLU A 72 -5.29 5.55 -5.21
CA GLU A 72 -5.64 4.69 -4.08
C GLU A 72 -4.71 3.48 -3.93
N GLN A 73 -3.89 3.20 -4.95
CA GLN A 73 -3.02 2.02 -5.03
C GLN A 73 -3.79 0.71 -4.85
N ARG A 74 -4.94 0.60 -5.52
CA ARG A 74 -5.83 -0.57 -5.44
C ARG A 74 -5.68 -1.45 -6.67
N LEU A 75 -5.65 -2.77 -6.46
CA LEU A 75 -5.56 -3.76 -7.53
C LEU A 75 -6.78 -3.65 -8.46
N ARG A 76 -6.57 -3.23 -9.70
CA ARG A 76 -7.62 -3.07 -10.73
C ARG A 76 -7.68 -4.22 -11.71
N LEU A 77 -6.53 -4.81 -12.00
CA LEU A 77 -6.40 -5.81 -13.04
C LEU A 77 -5.40 -6.90 -12.63
N ILE A 78 -5.82 -8.15 -12.80
CA ILE A 78 -4.96 -9.32 -12.66
C ILE A 78 -4.86 -9.96 -14.03
N GLU A 79 -3.65 -10.07 -14.55
CA GLU A 79 -3.37 -10.68 -15.84
C GLU A 79 -2.55 -11.95 -15.64
N VAL A 80 -2.96 -13.03 -16.29
CA VAL A 80 -2.15 -14.22 -16.49
C VAL A 80 -1.57 -14.12 -17.88
N ILE A 81 -0.26 -13.95 -17.95
CA ILE A 81 0.51 -13.76 -19.19
C ILE A 81 1.24 -15.04 -19.61
N ASP A 82 1.39 -16.00 -18.69
CA ASP A 82 1.93 -17.33 -18.97
C ASP A 82 1.23 -18.37 -18.08
N PHE A 83 0.40 -19.21 -18.70
CA PHE A 83 -0.36 -20.24 -17.98
C PHE A 83 0.49 -21.44 -17.56
N THR A 84 1.75 -21.54 -18.02
CA THR A 84 2.63 -22.65 -17.67
C THR A 84 3.31 -22.45 -16.31
N LEU A 85 3.35 -21.21 -15.81
CA LEU A 85 4.03 -20.81 -14.59
C LEU A 85 3.11 -20.75 -13.35
N SER A 86 1.81 -20.97 -13.55
CA SER A 86 0.82 -21.03 -12.47
C SER A 86 -0.25 -22.08 -12.76
N ARG A 87 -0.79 -22.68 -11.69
CA ARG A 87 -1.91 -23.62 -11.79
C ARG A 87 -3.20 -22.90 -11.43
N ILE A 88 -4.08 -22.73 -12.42
CA ILE A 88 -5.33 -22.01 -12.23
C ILE A 88 -6.52 -22.95 -12.37
N THR A 89 -7.39 -22.94 -11.37
CA THR A 89 -8.63 -23.73 -11.35
C THR A 89 -9.87 -22.85 -11.45
N TYR A 90 -10.99 -23.41 -11.91
CA TYR A 90 -12.26 -22.71 -12.03
C TYR A 90 -13.46 -23.64 -11.76
N GLY A 91 -14.52 -23.07 -11.16
CA GLY A 91 -15.81 -23.72 -10.94
C GLY A 91 -15.87 -24.62 -9.70
N HIS A 92 -17.03 -25.25 -9.49
CA HIS A 92 -17.25 -26.23 -8.43
C HIS A 92 -17.85 -27.53 -9.01
N PRO A 93 -17.15 -28.68 -8.94
CA PRO A 93 -15.81 -28.87 -8.39
C PRO A 93 -14.75 -28.13 -9.21
N GLU A 94 -13.63 -27.79 -8.56
CA GLU A 94 -12.52 -27.08 -9.18
C GLU A 94 -11.93 -27.88 -10.36
N LYS A 95 -11.89 -27.27 -11.53
CA LYS A 95 -11.30 -27.84 -12.75
C LYS A 95 -10.13 -26.99 -13.20
N ASP A 96 -9.01 -27.63 -13.56
CA ASP A 96 -7.88 -26.91 -14.13
C ASP A 96 -8.27 -26.24 -15.45
N ILE A 97 -7.99 -24.93 -15.58
CA ILE A 97 -8.24 -24.16 -16.81
C ILE A 97 -7.32 -24.67 -17.93
N VAL A 98 -6.06 -24.95 -17.59
CA VAL A 98 -5.09 -25.61 -18.46
C VAL A 98 -4.86 -27.03 -17.95
N LYS A 99 -5.07 -28.02 -18.82
CA LYS A 99 -4.81 -29.41 -18.42
C LYS A 99 -3.31 -29.61 -18.26
N PRO A 100 -2.84 -30.19 -17.14
CA PRO A 100 -1.45 -30.60 -17.02
C PRO A 100 -1.10 -31.54 -18.18
N ALA A 101 0.06 -31.34 -18.80
CA ALA A 101 0.58 -32.32 -19.74
C ALA A 101 0.66 -33.66 -18.99
N SER A 102 -0.08 -34.66 -19.46
CA SER A 102 -0.04 -35.99 -18.86
C SER A 102 1.40 -36.48 -18.91
N LEU A 103 1.99 -36.75 -17.74
CA LEU A 103 3.27 -37.44 -17.63
C LEU A 103 3.23 -38.70 -18.50
N PRO A 104 4.25 -38.98 -19.33
CA PRO A 104 4.29 -40.19 -20.13
C PRO A 104 4.47 -41.39 -19.18
N GLY A 105 3.37 -41.98 -18.72
CA GLY A 105 3.45 -43.08 -17.76
C GLY A 105 2.15 -43.79 -17.37
N GLN A 106 0.96 -43.28 -17.67
CA GLN A 106 -0.29 -43.99 -17.37
C GLN A 106 -1.33 -43.84 -18.48
N GLY A 107 -1.42 -44.87 -19.32
CA GLY A 107 -2.47 -45.03 -20.32
C GLY A 107 -1.93 -45.48 -21.67
N ILE A 108 -2.07 -46.78 -21.97
CA ILE A 108 -1.81 -47.35 -23.29
C ILE A 108 -2.89 -46.86 -24.25
N THR A 109 -2.69 -45.70 -24.87
CA THR A 109 -3.32 -45.33 -26.15
C THR A 109 -2.37 -44.44 -26.92
N SER A 110 -1.90 -44.97 -28.05
CA SER A 110 -1.20 -44.36 -29.18
C SER A 110 -0.71 -42.90 -29.05
N PRO A 111 0.59 -42.62 -29.32
CA PRO A 111 1.10 -41.27 -29.33
C PRO A 111 0.47 -40.48 -30.50
N LYS A 112 -0.30 -39.45 -30.19
CA LYS A 112 -0.58 -38.39 -31.16
C LYS A 112 0.69 -37.56 -31.33
N LEU A 113 1.44 -37.83 -32.41
CA LEU A 113 2.45 -36.90 -32.91
C LEU A 113 1.76 -35.56 -33.19
N GLY A 114 2.20 -34.49 -32.51
CA GLY A 114 1.73 -33.12 -32.75
C GLY A 114 1.18 -32.36 -31.55
N ALA A 115 1.30 -32.86 -30.32
CA ALA A 115 0.98 -32.05 -29.14
C ALA A 115 2.12 -31.07 -28.85
N GLU A 116 2.18 -29.97 -29.60
CA GLU A 116 2.86 -28.76 -29.13
C GLU A 116 2.32 -28.47 -27.72
N SER A 117 3.22 -28.27 -26.76
CA SER A 117 2.88 -27.91 -25.39
C SER A 117 2.03 -26.64 -25.42
N SER A 118 0.71 -26.79 -25.31
CA SER A 118 -0.22 -25.66 -25.37
C SER A 118 0.12 -24.69 -24.24
N SER A 119 0.58 -23.49 -24.58
CA SER A 119 0.97 -22.44 -23.63
C SER A 119 -0.21 -21.84 -22.86
N GLY A 120 -1.44 -22.22 -23.21
CA GLY A 120 -2.66 -21.76 -22.56
C GLY A 120 -3.90 -22.60 -22.85
N PRO A 121 -5.05 -22.23 -22.27
CA PRO A 121 -6.30 -22.95 -22.46
C PRO A 121 -6.83 -22.80 -23.89
N SER A 122 -7.31 -23.88 -24.50
CA SER A 122 -7.94 -23.79 -25.82
C SER A 122 -9.30 -23.11 -25.76
N PHE A 123 -9.67 -22.40 -26.84
CA PHE A 123 -10.98 -21.77 -26.98
C PHE A 123 -12.12 -22.76 -26.68
N ARG A 124 -12.04 -23.97 -27.24
CA ARG A 124 -13.04 -25.03 -27.01
C ARG A 124 -13.19 -25.40 -25.53
N ASN A 125 -12.08 -25.43 -24.77
CA ASN A 125 -12.12 -25.74 -23.35
C ASN A 125 -12.85 -24.63 -22.56
N ILE A 126 -12.54 -23.37 -22.85
CA ILE A 126 -13.18 -22.21 -22.22
C ILE A 126 -14.67 -22.17 -22.58
N TYR A 127 -14.98 -22.11 -23.87
CA TYR A 127 -16.32 -21.86 -24.40
C TYR A 127 -17.29 -23.04 -24.18
N HIS A 128 -16.87 -24.28 -24.42
CA HIS A 128 -17.79 -25.43 -24.36
C HIS A 128 -17.76 -26.22 -23.04
N ARG A 129 -16.74 -26.05 -22.18
CA ARG A 129 -16.59 -26.89 -20.97
C ARG A 129 -16.56 -26.12 -19.67
N LEU A 130 -15.94 -24.93 -19.65
CA LEU A 130 -15.72 -24.18 -18.42
C LEU A 130 -16.78 -23.10 -18.21
N MET A 131 -16.88 -22.14 -19.13
CA MET A 131 -17.67 -20.92 -18.91
C MET A 131 -18.96 -20.85 -19.74
N GLY A 132 -19.06 -21.63 -20.82
CA GLY A 132 -20.26 -21.68 -21.67
C GLY A 132 -20.30 -20.60 -22.75
N PRO A 133 -21.39 -20.58 -23.53
CA PRO A 133 -21.62 -19.58 -24.57
C PRO A 133 -21.68 -18.16 -23.99
N THR A 134 -21.14 -17.20 -24.74
CA THR A 134 -21.19 -15.77 -24.42
C THR A 134 -21.42 -14.98 -25.71
N TYR A 135 -21.59 -13.67 -25.59
CA TYR A 135 -21.69 -12.75 -26.72
C TYR A 135 -20.42 -12.78 -27.58
N ALA A 136 -20.53 -12.30 -28.81
CA ALA A 136 -19.38 -12.16 -29.69
C ALA A 136 -18.30 -11.30 -29.00
N GLY A 137 -17.07 -11.81 -28.99
CA GLY A 137 -15.91 -11.08 -28.54
C GLY A 137 -15.51 -9.95 -29.48
N GLU A 138 -14.48 -9.22 -29.08
CA GLU A 138 -13.95 -8.09 -29.84
C GLU A 138 -12.62 -8.48 -30.50
N TYR A 139 -12.43 -8.06 -31.75
CA TYR A 139 -11.15 -8.17 -32.42
C TYR A 139 -10.42 -6.83 -32.39
N ILE A 140 -9.22 -6.84 -31.83
CA ILE A 140 -8.28 -5.73 -31.86
C ILE A 140 -7.26 -6.02 -32.97
N PRO A 141 -7.20 -5.21 -34.05
CA PRO A 141 -6.24 -5.39 -35.12
C PRO A 141 -4.80 -5.20 -34.61
N PRO A 142 -3.79 -5.79 -35.27
CA PRO A 142 -2.39 -5.53 -34.93
C PRO A 142 -2.10 -4.03 -35.07
N SER A 143 -1.20 -3.50 -34.24
CA SER A 143 -0.70 -2.13 -34.41
C SER A 143 0.12 -2.01 -35.69
N ASP A 144 0.16 -0.83 -36.32
CA ASP A 144 0.91 -0.60 -37.56
C ASP A 144 2.42 -0.95 -37.45
N ASP A 145 2.98 -0.96 -36.25
CA ASP A 145 4.37 -1.34 -35.97
C ASP A 145 4.61 -2.87 -35.90
N ASP A 146 3.54 -3.67 -35.80
CA ASP A 146 3.61 -5.12 -35.60
C ASP A 146 3.66 -5.87 -36.93
N LYS A 147 4.86 -6.32 -37.32
CA LYS A 147 5.11 -7.08 -38.56
C LYS A 147 4.48 -8.48 -38.59
N SER A 148 3.77 -8.88 -37.53
CA SER A 148 3.22 -10.22 -37.34
C SER A 148 1.86 -10.43 -38.04
N ASN A 149 1.22 -9.36 -38.54
CA ASN A 149 -0.14 -9.36 -39.13
C ASN A 149 -1.18 -10.16 -38.30
N THR A 150 -0.96 -10.26 -36.99
CA THR A 150 -1.77 -11.06 -36.07
C THR A 150 -2.38 -10.13 -35.04
N GLY A 151 -3.69 -9.95 -35.12
CA GLY A 151 -4.44 -9.22 -34.10
C GLY A 151 -4.80 -10.10 -32.92
N THR A 152 -5.57 -9.52 -32.00
CA THR A 152 -6.03 -10.19 -30.78
C THR A 152 -7.54 -10.25 -30.75
N TYR A 153 -8.10 -11.46 -30.72
CA TYR A 153 -9.51 -11.68 -30.45
C TYR A 153 -9.74 -11.87 -28.95
N ILE A 154 -10.60 -11.06 -28.35
CA ILE A 154 -10.89 -11.06 -26.92
C ILE A 154 -12.27 -11.66 -26.68
N LEU A 155 -12.29 -12.86 -26.11
CA LEU A 155 -13.52 -13.49 -25.61
C LEU A 155 -13.79 -13.02 -24.19
N SER A 156 -14.89 -12.28 -24.00
CA SER A 156 -15.23 -11.69 -22.71
C SER A 156 -16.41 -12.40 -22.03
N TYR A 157 -16.28 -12.56 -20.72
CA TYR A 157 -17.33 -12.91 -19.78
C TYR A 157 -17.42 -11.80 -18.70
N PRO A 158 -18.47 -11.78 -17.87
CA PRO A 158 -18.49 -10.92 -16.70
C PRO A 158 -17.28 -11.15 -15.80
N GLY A 159 -16.43 -10.12 -15.70
CA GLY A 159 -15.26 -10.07 -14.84
C GLY A 159 -14.05 -10.95 -15.23
N VAL A 160 -14.07 -11.58 -16.40
CA VAL A 160 -12.91 -12.29 -16.95
C VAL A 160 -12.90 -12.26 -18.48
N ALA A 161 -11.74 -12.13 -19.09
CA ALA A 161 -11.57 -12.19 -20.53
C ALA A 161 -10.33 -13.00 -20.93
N PHE A 162 -10.40 -13.62 -22.10
CA PHE A 162 -9.32 -14.42 -22.68
C PHE A 162 -8.93 -13.86 -24.04
N SER A 163 -7.63 -13.71 -24.26
CA SER A 163 -7.07 -13.16 -25.50
C SER A 163 -6.54 -14.29 -26.37
N PHE A 164 -6.96 -14.35 -27.63
CA PHE A 164 -6.54 -15.33 -28.62
C PHE A 164 -5.86 -14.63 -29.80
N PRO A 165 -4.69 -15.11 -30.26
CA PRO A 165 -4.01 -14.54 -31.42
C PRO A 165 -4.75 -14.92 -32.70
N LEU A 166 -5.23 -13.95 -33.47
CA LEU A 166 -6.01 -14.17 -34.68
C LEU A 166 -5.43 -13.38 -35.87
N PRO A 167 -5.00 -14.03 -36.96
CA PRO A 167 -4.53 -13.33 -38.16
C PRO A 167 -5.60 -12.42 -38.74
N GLU A 168 -5.20 -11.22 -39.17
CA GLU A 168 -6.14 -10.23 -39.71
C GLU A 168 -6.91 -10.74 -40.93
N SER A 169 -6.24 -11.49 -41.81
CA SER A 169 -6.86 -12.12 -42.98
C SER A 169 -7.94 -13.16 -42.63
N ALA A 170 -7.90 -13.72 -41.42
CA ALA A 170 -8.87 -14.73 -40.97
C ALA A 170 -10.15 -14.08 -40.43
N TYR A 171 -10.04 -12.88 -39.84
CA TYR A 171 -11.16 -12.17 -39.21
C TYR A 171 -12.09 -11.50 -40.23
N SER A 172 -13.38 -11.48 -39.92
CA SER A 172 -14.40 -10.69 -40.62
C SER A 172 -15.61 -10.54 -39.68
N PRO A 173 -16.29 -9.38 -39.64
CA PRO A 173 -17.46 -9.17 -38.80
C PRO A 173 -18.60 -10.16 -39.06
N ASP A 174 -18.71 -10.65 -40.30
CA ASP A 174 -19.80 -11.53 -40.74
C ASP A 174 -19.46 -13.03 -40.58
N LYS A 175 -18.22 -13.37 -40.22
CA LYS A 175 -17.81 -14.76 -40.03
C LYS A 175 -18.14 -15.25 -38.63
N ASP A 176 -18.55 -16.51 -38.54
CA ASP A 176 -18.70 -17.20 -37.26
C ASP A 176 -17.33 -17.49 -36.62
N VAL A 177 -16.89 -16.56 -35.77
CA VAL A 177 -15.62 -16.64 -35.04
C VAL A 177 -15.60 -17.82 -34.06
N VAL A 178 -16.76 -18.28 -33.55
CA VAL A 178 -16.83 -19.43 -32.64
C VAL A 178 -16.43 -20.70 -33.39
N SER A 179 -16.95 -20.91 -34.60
CA SER A 179 -16.56 -22.03 -35.46
C SER A 179 -15.08 -21.97 -35.86
N LEU A 180 -14.57 -20.76 -36.14
CA LEU A 180 -13.17 -20.54 -36.50
C LEU A 180 -12.22 -20.91 -35.35
N LEU A 181 -12.47 -20.41 -34.14
CA LEU A 181 -11.62 -20.62 -32.96
C LEU A 181 -11.80 -22.01 -32.33
N SER A 182 -12.94 -22.67 -32.57
CA SER A 182 -13.19 -24.04 -32.11
C SER A 182 -12.55 -25.10 -33.00
N ALA A 183 -11.96 -24.72 -34.13
CA ALA A 183 -11.36 -25.64 -35.09
C ALA A 183 -10.17 -26.43 -34.45
N PRO A 184 -9.89 -27.66 -34.90
CA PRO A 184 -8.88 -28.54 -34.29
C PRO A 184 -7.43 -27.99 -34.31
N ALA A 185 -7.13 -27.00 -35.14
CA ALA A 185 -5.87 -26.26 -35.12
C ALA A 185 -5.72 -25.34 -33.89
N SER A 186 -6.72 -25.30 -33.00
CA SER A 186 -6.76 -24.78 -31.62
C SER A 186 -5.87 -23.56 -31.37
N GLN A 187 -6.44 -22.35 -31.55
CA GLN A 187 -5.87 -21.16 -30.93
C GLN A 187 -6.02 -21.27 -29.41
N THR A 188 -4.89 -21.32 -28.72
CA THR A 188 -4.81 -21.27 -27.26
C THR A 188 -4.80 -19.82 -26.82
N ALA A 189 -5.42 -19.53 -25.68
CA ALA A 189 -5.37 -18.19 -25.12
C ALA A 189 -3.92 -17.84 -24.77
N ILE A 190 -3.47 -16.65 -25.16
CA ILE A 190 -2.15 -16.10 -24.82
C ILE A 190 -2.17 -15.35 -23.49
N SER A 191 -3.33 -14.87 -23.07
CA SER A 191 -3.50 -14.23 -21.77
C SER A 191 -4.92 -14.31 -21.26
N MET A 192 -5.07 -14.15 -19.95
CA MET A 192 -6.36 -14.01 -19.25
C MET A 192 -6.32 -12.76 -18.38
N ALA A 193 -7.37 -11.96 -18.43
CA ALA A 193 -7.56 -10.78 -17.59
C ALA A 193 -8.73 -10.99 -16.63
N VAL A 194 -8.53 -10.69 -15.35
CA VAL A 194 -9.57 -10.65 -14.30
C VAL A 194 -9.73 -9.19 -13.87
N PHE A 195 -10.96 -8.70 -13.98
CA PHE A 195 -11.30 -7.27 -13.82
C PHE A 195 -12.70 -7.12 -13.22
N SER A 196 -13.02 -5.96 -12.67
CA SER A 196 -14.39 -5.65 -12.23
C SER A 196 -15.18 -5.10 -13.41
N GLY A 197 -16.31 -5.73 -13.75
CA GLY A 197 -17.17 -5.26 -14.84
C GLY A 197 -17.93 -6.38 -15.57
N LYS A 198 -18.83 -5.99 -16.49
CA LYS A 198 -19.68 -6.92 -17.24
C LYS A 198 -19.02 -7.46 -18.50
N SER A 199 -18.16 -6.66 -19.14
CA SER A 199 -17.39 -7.02 -20.32
C SER A 199 -16.04 -6.30 -20.30
N TRP A 200 -15.04 -6.86 -20.98
CA TRP A 200 -13.71 -6.26 -21.09
C TRP A 200 -13.73 -4.93 -21.84
N ALA A 201 -14.55 -4.83 -22.88
CA ALA A 201 -14.67 -3.63 -23.71
C ALA A 201 -15.14 -2.42 -22.89
N GLU A 202 -16.14 -2.60 -22.03
CA GLU A 202 -16.62 -1.55 -21.13
C GLU A 202 -15.62 -1.32 -19.97
N ALA A 203 -15.12 -2.39 -19.36
CA ALA A 203 -14.30 -2.30 -18.16
C ALA A 203 -12.97 -1.59 -18.40
N ARG A 204 -12.33 -1.76 -19.56
CA ARG A 204 -11.03 -1.13 -19.85
C ARG A 204 -11.09 0.40 -19.92
N GLU A 205 -12.26 0.97 -20.25
CA GLU A 205 -12.44 2.43 -20.38
C GLU A 205 -12.53 3.11 -19.02
N ILE A 206 -13.08 2.41 -18.02
CA ILE A 206 -13.32 2.92 -16.67
C ILE A 206 -12.43 2.27 -15.60
N LEU A 207 -11.50 1.40 -16.01
CA LEU A 207 -10.72 0.53 -15.11
C LEU A 207 -10.05 1.29 -13.94
N TRP A 208 -9.58 2.50 -14.23
CA TRP A 208 -8.81 3.34 -13.30
C TRP A 208 -9.67 4.34 -12.53
N THR A 209 -10.91 4.59 -12.96
CA THR A 209 -11.79 5.63 -12.42
C THR A 209 -13.02 5.06 -11.71
N ASP A 210 -13.40 3.82 -12.02
CA ASP A 210 -14.58 3.18 -11.43
C ASP A 210 -14.42 2.94 -9.92
N ILE A 211 -15.54 2.95 -9.20
CA ILE A 211 -15.53 2.69 -7.76
C ILE A 211 -15.57 1.18 -7.54
N LEU A 212 -14.49 0.63 -7.00
CA LEU A 212 -14.42 -0.81 -6.75
C LEU A 212 -15.43 -1.27 -5.69
N PRO A 213 -16.06 -2.45 -5.90
CA PRO A 213 -16.81 -3.13 -4.87
C PRO A 213 -16.00 -3.33 -3.59
N SER A 214 -16.69 -3.50 -2.46
CA SER A 214 -16.00 -3.77 -1.19
C SER A 214 -15.23 -5.08 -1.25
N VAL A 215 -13.96 -5.05 -0.86
CA VAL A 215 -13.09 -6.24 -0.76
C VAL A 215 -13.70 -7.25 0.23
N LYS A 216 -14.51 -6.80 1.20
CA LYS A 216 -15.27 -7.66 2.12
C LYS A 216 -16.18 -8.66 1.40
N SER A 217 -16.69 -8.31 0.22
CA SER A 217 -17.49 -9.23 -0.61
C SER A 217 -16.69 -10.43 -1.13
N ALA A 218 -15.37 -10.28 -1.29
CA ALA A 218 -14.49 -11.37 -1.72
C ALA A 218 -14.14 -12.34 -0.58
N TYR A 219 -14.13 -11.88 0.67
CA TYR A 219 -13.84 -12.73 1.83
C TYR A 219 -14.97 -13.71 2.15
N VAL A 220 -16.17 -13.56 1.53
CA VAL A 220 -17.24 -14.57 1.56
C VAL A 220 -16.76 -15.93 1.01
N PHE A 221 -15.72 -15.93 0.15
CA PHE A 221 -15.13 -17.15 -0.40
C PHE A 221 -14.01 -17.74 0.47
N SER A 222 -13.52 -17.03 1.49
CA SER A 222 -12.52 -17.53 2.42
C SER A 222 -13.21 -18.04 3.70
N LYS A 223 -12.91 -19.27 4.12
CA LYS A 223 -13.51 -19.88 5.32
C LYS A 223 -12.99 -19.28 6.64
N SER A 224 -12.09 -18.30 6.61
CA SER A 224 -11.60 -17.62 7.81
C SER A 224 -12.60 -16.56 8.27
N LYS A 225 -13.00 -16.64 9.54
CA LYS A 225 -13.94 -15.72 10.20
C LYS A 225 -13.25 -14.42 10.66
N ASP A 226 -12.25 -13.95 9.92
CA ASP A 226 -11.51 -12.75 10.30
C ASP A 226 -12.34 -11.52 9.92
N ILE A 227 -12.80 -10.78 10.93
CA ILE A 227 -13.50 -9.52 10.73
C ILE A 227 -12.47 -8.52 10.22
N VAL A 228 -12.49 -8.26 8.92
CA VAL A 228 -11.64 -7.22 8.31
C VAL A 228 -12.15 -5.85 8.79
N PRO A 229 -11.35 -5.06 9.54
CA PRO A 229 -11.76 -3.74 9.99
C PRO A 229 -12.08 -2.82 8.80
N ASP A 230 -12.89 -1.79 9.05
CA ASP A 230 -13.15 -0.76 8.03
C ASP A 230 -11.86 0.00 7.72
N GLU A 231 -11.51 0.10 6.44
CA GLU A 231 -10.33 0.83 6.00
C GLU A 231 -10.59 2.34 6.06
N ILE A 232 -9.55 3.15 6.28
CA ILE A 232 -9.63 4.60 6.10
C ILE A 232 -9.36 4.96 4.63
N SER A 233 -10.30 5.67 4.00
CA SER A 233 -10.21 6.09 2.59
C SER A 233 -9.61 7.49 2.42
N LEU A 234 -9.88 8.40 3.37
CA LEU A 234 -9.48 9.80 3.29
C LEU A 234 -9.35 10.41 4.69
N VAL A 235 -8.31 11.21 4.89
CA VAL A 235 -8.14 12.05 6.08
C VAL A 235 -8.27 13.53 5.71
N LYS A 236 -9.28 14.21 6.24
CA LYS A 236 -9.45 15.65 6.07
C LYS A 236 -8.77 16.40 7.21
N ILE A 237 -7.87 17.31 6.87
CA ILE A 237 -7.15 18.16 7.80
C ILE A 237 -7.88 19.49 7.91
N HIS A 238 -8.48 19.77 9.07
CA HIS A 238 -9.30 20.97 9.30
C HIS A 238 -8.55 22.11 9.99
N GLY A 239 -7.35 21.85 10.51
CA GLY A 239 -6.52 22.84 11.21
C GLY A 239 -6.88 22.96 12.69
N GLY A 240 -5.95 23.52 13.48
CA GLY A 240 -6.07 23.60 14.94
C GLY A 240 -6.15 22.22 15.62
N GLY A 241 -5.35 21.26 15.14
CA GLY A 241 -5.35 19.89 15.66
C GLY A 241 -6.57 19.03 15.33
N ARG A 242 -7.47 19.47 14.45
CA ARG A 242 -8.69 18.71 14.09
C ARG A 242 -8.53 17.94 12.80
N LEU A 243 -8.76 16.62 12.87
CA LEU A 243 -8.74 15.72 11.72
C LEU A 243 -10.03 14.90 11.66
N GLN A 244 -10.51 14.65 10.44
CA GLN A 244 -11.68 13.79 10.19
C GLN A 244 -11.30 12.63 9.27
N LEU A 245 -11.46 11.41 9.75
CA LEU A 245 -11.09 10.19 9.02
C LEU A 245 -12.36 9.52 8.49
N PHE A 246 -12.40 9.23 7.19
CA PHE A 246 -13.55 8.63 6.51
C PHE A 246 -13.34 7.13 6.31
N LYS A 247 -14.33 6.32 6.71
CA LYS A 247 -14.29 4.86 6.59
C LYS A 247 -14.77 4.42 5.20
N LYS A 248 -13.94 3.70 4.44
CA LYS A 248 -14.21 3.27 3.06
C LYS A 248 -15.44 2.36 3.01
N TRP A 249 -16.25 2.48 1.95
CA TRP A 249 -17.50 1.74 1.73
C TRP A 249 -18.57 1.93 2.81
N THR A 250 -18.45 2.95 3.64
CA THR A 250 -19.45 3.35 4.64
C THR A 250 -19.69 4.85 4.56
N SER A 251 -20.77 5.32 5.19
CA SER A 251 -21.02 6.76 5.39
C SER A 251 -20.45 7.27 6.73
N ALA A 252 -19.64 6.46 7.43
CA ALA A 252 -19.12 6.79 8.74
C ALA A 252 -17.81 7.58 8.64
N SER A 253 -17.64 8.51 9.58
CA SER A 253 -16.37 9.21 9.82
C SER A 253 -16.14 9.37 11.31
N LEU A 254 -14.88 9.49 11.70
CA LEU A 254 -14.49 9.74 13.10
C LEU A 254 -13.58 10.96 13.17
N TRP A 255 -13.57 11.60 14.33
CA TRP A 255 -12.75 12.78 14.60
C TRP A 255 -11.58 12.42 15.49
N ILE A 256 -10.40 12.88 15.11
CA ILE A 256 -9.22 12.93 15.98
C ILE A 256 -8.96 14.40 16.29
N ILE A 257 -8.95 14.74 17.58
CA ILE A 257 -8.65 16.08 18.09
C ILE A 257 -7.33 15.96 18.85
N LEU A 258 -6.27 16.49 18.25
CA LEU A 258 -4.94 16.48 18.85
C LEU A 258 -4.96 17.30 20.15
N GLY A 259 -4.38 16.74 21.20
CA GLY A 259 -4.44 17.26 22.57
C GLY A 259 -5.65 16.77 23.39
N GLU A 260 -6.66 16.15 22.77
CA GLU A 260 -7.86 15.68 23.49
C GLU A 260 -8.14 14.19 23.31
N THR A 261 -8.00 13.64 22.10
CA THR A 261 -8.37 12.25 21.79
C THR A 261 -7.43 11.28 22.49
N THR A 262 -7.98 10.23 23.08
CA THR A 262 -7.26 9.34 23.99
C THR A 262 -6.90 8.00 23.39
N PRO A 263 -5.90 7.30 23.93
CA PRO A 263 -5.54 5.96 23.46
C PRO A 263 -6.72 4.98 23.44
N GLN A 264 -7.60 5.05 24.45
CA GLN A 264 -8.78 4.20 24.51
C GLN A 264 -9.79 4.51 23.39
N GLU A 265 -10.00 5.80 23.09
CA GLU A 265 -10.85 6.22 21.96
C GLU A 265 -10.23 5.81 20.62
N LEU A 266 -8.91 5.95 20.46
CA LEU A 266 -8.20 5.50 19.26
C LEU A 266 -8.41 4.01 19.03
N VAL A 267 -8.20 3.18 20.05
CA VAL A 267 -8.37 1.72 19.93
C VAL A 267 -9.83 1.33 19.71
N ALA A 268 -10.78 2.03 20.33
CA ALA A 268 -12.20 1.79 20.13
C ALA A 268 -12.66 2.08 18.69
N GLU A 269 -12.13 3.14 18.08
CA GLU A 269 -12.54 3.59 16.74
C GLU A 269 -11.76 2.98 15.58
N LEU A 270 -10.45 2.75 15.77
CA LEU A 270 -9.51 2.28 14.75
C LEU A 270 -9.12 0.81 14.92
N GLY A 271 -9.41 0.21 16.08
CA GLY A 271 -8.85 -1.07 16.48
C GLY A 271 -7.44 -0.93 17.10
N PRO A 272 -6.87 -2.05 17.57
CA PRO A 272 -5.51 -2.05 18.12
C PRO A 272 -4.49 -1.65 17.04
N PRO A 273 -3.42 -0.92 17.40
CA PRO A 273 -2.34 -0.63 16.46
C PRO A 273 -1.58 -1.90 16.06
N ASP A 274 -1.04 -1.91 14.84
CA ASP A 274 -0.23 -3.02 14.33
C ASP A 274 1.09 -3.17 15.11
N ALA A 275 1.66 -2.05 15.55
CA ALA A 275 2.83 -2.03 16.42
C ALA A 275 2.83 -0.80 17.34
N ILE A 276 3.36 -0.95 18.55
CA ILE A 276 3.58 0.16 19.49
C ILE A 276 5.08 0.38 19.65
N TYR A 277 5.55 1.58 19.34
CA TYR A 277 6.96 1.96 19.52
C TYR A 277 7.12 2.96 20.66
N ARG A 278 7.97 2.66 21.65
CA ARG A 278 8.23 3.57 22.78
C ARG A 278 9.57 4.27 22.60
N LYS A 279 9.60 5.59 22.86
CA LYS A 279 10.78 6.45 22.65
C LYS A 279 12.02 6.02 23.45
N ASN A 280 11.84 5.32 24.56
CA ASN A 280 12.94 4.89 25.44
C ASN A 280 13.58 3.55 25.05
N ASP A 281 12.96 2.76 24.17
CA ASP A 281 13.43 1.40 23.85
C ASP A 281 14.76 1.41 23.07
N GLN A 282 15.03 2.46 22.28
CA GLN A 282 16.33 2.63 21.59
C GLN A 282 17.49 3.00 22.53
N LYS A 283 17.25 3.79 23.58
CA LYS A 283 18.31 4.12 24.56
C LYS A 283 18.84 2.85 25.22
N MET A 284 17.94 1.92 25.57
CA MET A 284 18.30 0.61 26.12
C MET A 284 19.10 -0.25 25.14
N TYR A 285 18.75 -0.23 23.84
CA TYR A 285 19.47 -0.98 22.80
C TYR A 285 20.91 -0.46 22.61
N ILE A 286 21.10 0.86 22.55
CA ILE A 286 22.43 1.49 22.42
C ILE A 286 23.31 1.19 23.64
N HIS A 287 22.70 1.12 24.84
CA HIS A 287 23.41 0.72 26.05
C HIS A 287 23.76 -0.78 26.08
N LYS A 288 22.92 -1.69 25.57
CA LYS A 288 23.26 -3.13 25.46
C LYS A 288 24.49 -3.38 24.59
N THR A 289 24.62 -2.69 23.46
CA THR A 289 25.80 -2.82 22.57
C THR A 289 27.08 -2.23 23.19
N ARG A 290 26.95 -1.18 24.01
CA ARG A 290 28.08 -0.59 24.78
C ARG A 290 28.50 -1.43 25.99
N THR A 291 27.56 -2.10 26.67
CA THR A 291 27.89 -2.95 27.82
C THR A 291 28.54 -4.27 27.37
N ALA A 292 28.15 -4.82 26.21
CA ALA A 292 28.81 -5.96 25.60
C ALA A 292 30.27 -5.68 25.17
N SER A 293 30.65 -4.40 25.02
CA SER A 293 32.01 -4.00 24.66
C SER A 293 32.90 -3.65 25.87
N HIS A 294 32.42 -3.81 27.11
CA HIS A 294 33.21 -3.57 28.34
C HIS A 294 33.38 -4.79 29.26
N SER A 295 32.79 -5.95 28.97
CA SER A 295 33.07 -7.20 29.68
C SER A 295 34.27 -7.95 29.07
N ARG A 296 35.48 -7.40 29.22
CA ARG A 296 36.71 -8.18 29.05
C ARG A 296 36.92 -9.09 30.26
N SER A 297 36.34 -10.29 30.24
CA SER A 297 36.91 -11.44 30.94
C SER A 297 37.31 -12.50 29.90
N ARG A 298 38.57 -12.92 29.97
CA ARG A 298 39.18 -13.90 29.08
C ARG A 298 38.71 -15.31 29.45
N SER A 299 38.16 -16.06 28.50
CA SER A 299 38.41 -17.49 28.36
C SER A 299 38.04 -18.03 26.97
N ASN A 300 39.10 -18.29 26.21
CA ASN A 300 39.39 -19.37 25.25
C ASN A 300 38.27 -20.07 24.44
N ASN A 301 38.44 -19.98 23.11
CA ASN A 301 38.24 -20.99 22.06
C ASN A 301 36.86 -21.65 21.88
N GLY A 302 36.14 -21.19 20.86
CA GLY A 302 35.02 -21.90 20.22
C GLY A 302 34.44 -21.04 19.08
N ASP A 303 34.46 -21.57 17.86
CA ASP A 303 33.91 -20.96 16.63
C ASP A 303 32.50 -20.40 16.84
N TYR A 304 32.29 -19.12 16.55
CA TYR A 304 30.95 -18.54 16.35
C TYR A 304 30.93 -17.66 15.11
N LYS A 305 30.22 -18.17 14.09
CA LYS A 305 29.79 -17.45 12.90
C LYS A 305 29.04 -16.17 13.29
N ARG A 306 29.34 -15.07 12.60
CA ARG A 306 28.49 -13.86 12.59
C ARG A 306 27.07 -14.25 12.16
N PRO A 307 26.01 -13.86 12.89
CA PRO A 307 24.69 -13.77 12.31
C PRO A 307 24.65 -12.50 11.46
N ASP A 308 24.49 -12.69 10.15
CA ASP A 308 24.16 -11.64 9.21
C ASP A 308 22.85 -10.95 9.61
N ASP A 309 22.86 -9.63 9.47
CA ASP A 309 21.78 -8.76 9.00
C ASP A 309 20.37 -9.38 9.01
N LEU A 310 19.67 -9.24 10.14
CA LEU A 310 18.24 -9.52 10.23
C LEU A 310 17.47 -8.22 10.01
N THR A 311 16.91 -8.11 8.81
CA THR A 311 15.70 -7.34 8.51
C THR A 311 14.60 -7.75 9.48
N ASP A 312 14.37 -6.95 10.52
CA ASP A 312 13.38 -7.25 11.54
C ASP A 312 11.98 -6.86 11.04
N THR A 313 11.44 -7.79 10.25
CA THR A 313 10.01 -7.91 9.97
C THR A 313 9.59 -9.26 10.51
N ASP A 314 8.57 -9.21 11.37
CA ASP A 314 7.66 -10.31 11.69
C ASP A 314 8.11 -11.31 12.76
N GLN A 315 7.45 -11.25 13.92
CA GLN A 315 6.90 -12.43 14.58
C GLN A 315 5.59 -12.03 15.26
N SER A 316 4.49 -12.17 14.52
CA SER A 316 3.14 -12.10 15.04
C SER A 316 2.79 -13.33 15.89
N SER A 317 2.06 -13.10 16.97
CA SER A 317 1.12 -13.99 17.69
C SER A 317 1.01 -15.47 17.26
N ALA A 318 1.43 -16.37 18.15
CA ALA A 318 0.92 -17.74 18.21
C ALA A 318 0.30 -17.97 19.60
N ASN A 319 -1.02 -18.05 19.62
CA ASN A 319 -1.80 -18.50 20.77
C ASN A 319 -1.76 -20.04 20.76
N THR A 320 -0.96 -20.65 21.62
CA THR A 320 -1.00 -22.09 21.91
C THR A 320 -1.23 -22.28 23.40
N GLY A 321 -2.41 -22.80 23.74
CA GLY A 321 -2.76 -23.10 25.13
C GLY A 321 -2.06 -24.35 25.67
N SER A 322 -1.99 -24.39 27.01
CA SER A 322 -1.70 -25.53 27.88
C SER A 322 -0.25 -26.02 27.96
N ASP A 323 0.47 -25.62 29.01
CA ASP A 323 0.76 -26.58 30.09
C ASP A 323 1.05 -25.84 31.41
N ASP A 324 0.49 -26.36 32.50
CA ASP A 324 0.61 -25.83 33.86
C ASP A 324 2.02 -26.05 34.40
N THR A 325 2.69 -24.99 34.86
CA THR A 325 3.73 -25.10 35.89
C THR A 325 3.90 -23.76 36.60
N ASP A 326 3.52 -23.75 37.88
CA ASP A 326 3.77 -22.68 38.85
C ASP A 326 5.26 -22.37 38.92
N GLU A 327 5.70 -21.23 38.41
CA GLU A 327 6.94 -20.58 38.86
C GLU A 327 6.74 -19.07 38.98
N GLU A 328 6.89 -18.63 40.23
CA GLU A 328 6.83 -17.31 40.84
C GLU A 328 6.83 -16.07 39.93
N ALA A 329 5.79 -15.24 40.11
CA ALA A 329 5.74 -13.88 39.64
C ALA A 329 6.90 -13.07 40.24
N VAL A 330 7.95 -12.87 39.44
CA VAL A 330 8.95 -11.84 39.71
C VAL A 330 8.31 -10.51 39.35
N GLU A 331 7.69 -9.87 40.33
CA GLU A 331 7.33 -8.45 40.27
C GLU A 331 8.63 -7.64 40.20
N ASP A 332 9.18 -7.46 38.99
CA ASP A 332 10.20 -6.45 38.75
C ASP A 332 9.53 -5.07 38.85
N GLU A 333 9.53 -4.53 40.07
CA GLU A 333 9.38 -3.10 40.38
C GLU A 333 10.44 -2.29 39.63
N PHE A 334 10.24 -2.06 38.32
CA PHE A 334 10.96 -1.03 37.58
C PHE A 334 10.19 0.29 37.67
N VAL A 335 10.14 0.86 38.88
CA VAL A 335 9.74 2.26 39.11
C VAL A 335 10.89 3.15 38.61
N GLY A 336 10.97 3.30 37.29
CA GLY A 336 12.00 4.08 36.62
C GLY A 336 11.41 4.90 35.48
N ASN A 337 10.76 6.02 35.81
CA ASN A 337 10.44 7.17 34.95
C ASN A 337 10.39 6.90 33.43
N VAL A 338 9.45 6.06 33.00
CA VAL A 338 9.20 5.82 31.57
C VAL A 338 8.38 7.01 31.08
N SER A 339 8.98 7.92 30.30
CA SER A 339 8.21 8.94 29.58
C SER A 339 7.08 8.25 28.84
N GLY A 340 5.81 8.51 29.20
CA GLY A 340 4.63 7.84 28.66
C GLY A 340 4.36 8.06 27.17
N GLU A 341 5.37 8.49 26.39
CA GLU A 341 5.26 8.75 24.96
C GLU A 341 5.46 7.49 24.14
N CYS A 342 4.54 7.20 23.24
CA CYS A 342 4.66 6.09 22.30
C CYS A 342 3.95 6.37 20.98
N PHE A 343 4.42 5.75 19.91
CA PHE A 343 3.77 5.75 18.62
C PHE A 343 2.90 4.52 18.48
N TYR A 344 1.64 4.73 18.11
CA TYR A 344 0.73 3.72 17.62
C TYR A 344 0.87 3.68 16.11
N ASN A 345 1.45 2.61 15.59
CA ASN A 345 1.69 2.45 14.16
C ASN A 345 0.55 1.64 13.54
N TYR A 346 -0.13 2.22 12.55
CA TYR A 346 -1.18 1.57 11.79
C TYR A 346 -0.70 1.41 10.34
N PHE A 347 0.16 0.42 10.09
CA PHE A 347 0.72 0.11 8.78
C PHE A 347 -0.37 -0.10 7.73
N TYR A 348 -1.44 -0.81 8.10
CA TYR A 348 -2.56 -1.12 7.21
C TYR A 348 -3.55 0.04 7.05
N LEU A 349 -3.56 1.03 7.95
CA LEU A 349 -4.36 2.25 7.78
C LEU A 349 -3.57 3.38 7.12
N GLY A 350 -2.24 3.29 7.10
CA GLY A 350 -1.34 4.20 6.42
C GLY A 350 -0.88 5.40 7.24
N PHE A 351 -1.00 5.34 8.57
CA PHE A 351 -0.61 6.45 9.45
C PHE A 351 -0.11 5.99 10.80
N ASP A 352 0.64 6.86 11.48
CA ASP A 352 1.08 6.66 12.86
C ASP A 352 0.58 7.79 13.75
N ILE A 353 0.25 7.46 15.01
CA ILE A 353 -0.25 8.41 15.99
C ILE A 353 0.74 8.50 17.15
N LEU A 354 1.26 9.69 17.43
CA LEU A 354 2.00 9.94 18.67
C LEU A 354 1.01 10.13 19.81
N VAL A 355 1.14 9.28 20.81
CA VAL A 355 0.46 9.39 22.09
C VAL A 355 1.46 9.94 23.10
N SER A 356 1.19 11.12 23.67
CA SER A 356 2.07 11.80 24.63
C SER A 356 1.25 12.61 25.65
N PRO A 357 1.87 13.20 26.67
CA PRO A 357 1.20 14.21 27.49
C PRO A 357 0.64 15.35 26.61
N PRO A 358 -0.42 16.05 27.03
CA PRO A 358 -1.10 17.03 26.20
C PRO A 358 -0.18 18.21 25.88
N VAL A 359 -0.13 18.57 24.60
CA VAL A 359 0.60 19.75 24.10
C VAL A 359 -0.42 20.74 23.54
N LEU A 360 -0.12 22.03 23.63
CA LEU A 360 -0.97 23.07 23.06
C LEU A 360 -1.08 22.88 21.54
N ALA A 361 -2.31 22.74 21.05
CA ALA A 361 -2.58 22.56 19.62
C ALA A 361 -2.04 23.74 18.80
N SER A 362 -1.68 23.46 17.54
CA SER A 362 -1.33 24.50 16.58
C SER A 362 -2.42 25.55 16.42
N ARG A 363 -2.01 26.76 16.02
CA ARG A 363 -2.93 27.87 15.76
C ARG A 363 -3.92 27.51 14.64
N LEU A 364 -5.12 28.07 14.72
CA LEU A 364 -6.10 27.95 13.64
C LEU A 364 -5.62 28.69 12.37
N PRO A 365 -5.93 28.15 11.18
CA PRO A 365 -5.69 28.84 9.91
C PRO A 365 -6.35 30.22 9.88
N PRO A 366 -5.68 31.29 9.38
CA PRO A 366 -6.23 32.64 9.36
C PRO A 366 -7.60 32.76 8.70
N SER A 367 -7.86 32.00 7.63
CA SER A 367 -9.18 31.94 6.97
C SER A 367 -10.31 31.49 7.89
N GLN A 368 -10.01 30.71 8.93
CA GLN A 368 -10.98 30.16 9.88
C GLN A 368 -11.15 30.99 11.16
N ILE A 369 -10.32 32.01 11.39
CA ILE A 369 -10.40 32.88 12.57
C ILE A 369 -11.65 33.77 12.51
N SER A 370 -12.07 34.21 11.31
CA SER A 370 -13.25 35.06 11.13
C SER A 370 -14.58 34.31 11.33
N THR A 371 -14.61 33.01 10.98
CA THR A 371 -15.81 32.15 11.09
C THR A 371 -16.05 31.61 12.50
N THR A 372 -15.04 31.67 13.38
CA THR A 372 -15.10 31.21 14.77
C THR A 372 -15.56 32.28 15.78
N ASN A 373 -15.96 33.48 15.32
CA ASN A 373 -16.63 34.50 16.14
C ASN A 373 -18.04 34.11 16.66
N ARG A 374 -18.38 32.83 16.69
CA ARG A 374 -19.56 32.30 17.37
C ARG A 374 -19.15 31.67 18.71
N ASN A 375 -19.35 32.47 19.76
CA ASN A 375 -19.44 32.12 21.18
C ASN A 375 -18.21 31.48 21.86
N PRO A 376 -17.52 32.21 22.77
CA PRO A 376 -16.71 31.60 23.81
C PRO A 376 -17.65 31.03 24.89
N SER A 377 -18.42 29.99 24.56
CA SER A 377 -18.99 29.13 25.59
C SER A 377 -17.95 28.10 25.93
N GLU A 378 -17.10 28.48 26.88
CA GLU A 378 -16.29 27.61 27.73
C GLU A 378 -16.99 26.27 27.93
N LYS A 379 -16.39 25.18 27.45
CA LYS A 379 -16.62 23.90 28.13
C LYS A 379 -15.95 24.07 29.50
N PRO A 380 -16.71 24.06 30.61
CA PRO A 380 -16.16 24.35 31.92
C PRO A 380 -15.25 23.20 32.33
N ILE A 381 -14.02 23.56 32.73
CA ILE A 381 -13.11 22.77 33.57
C ILE A 381 -13.00 21.29 33.15
N LYS A 382 -12.16 20.99 32.14
CA LYS A 382 -11.53 19.65 32.10
C LYS A 382 -10.42 19.68 33.15
N VAL A 383 -10.64 19.00 34.27
CA VAL A 383 -9.58 18.65 35.21
C VAL A 383 -8.70 17.62 34.49
N ASP A 384 -7.83 18.08 33.59
CA ASP A 384 -6.85 17.20 32.97
C ASP A 384 -5.77 16.93 34.01
N SER A 385 -5.70 15.69 34.47
CA SER A 385 -4.46 15.19 35.03
C SER A 385 -3.37 15.42 33.98
N THR A 386 -2.37 16.24 34.28
CA THR A 386 -1.21 16.54 33.41
C THR A 386 -0.45 15.30 32.94
N ASN A 387 -0.74 14.14 33.55
CA ASN A 387 -0.17 12.84 33.22
C ASN A 387 -1.02 11.99 32.26
N ARG A 388 -2.20 12.47 31.82
CA ARG A 388 -3.03 11.72 30.86
C ARG A 388 -2.40 11.78 29.48
N LEU A 389 -2.30 10.62 28.84
CA LEU A 389 -1.81 10.51 27.48
C LEU A 389 -2.94 10.77 26.46
N VAL A 390 -2.63 11.55 25.44
CA VAL A 390 -3.52 11.92 24.34
C VAL A 390 -2.78 11.86 23.01
N ALA A 391 -3.52 11.74 21.92
CA ALA A 391 -3.00 11.90 20.57
C ALA A 391 -2.49 13.34 20.41
N THR A 392 -1.22 13.53 20.06
CA THR A 392 -0.63 14.86 19.88
C THR A 392 -0.10 15.07 18.48
N LYS A 393 0.22 14.00 17.75
CA LYS A 393 0.67 14.08 16.36
C LYS A 393 0.10 12.92 15.54
N LEU A 394 -0.13 13.18 14.25
CA LEU A 394 -0.52 12.19 13.26
C LEU A 394 0.43 12.27 12.07
N VAL A 395 1.06 11.17 11.67
CA VAL A 395 1.91 11.08 10.48
C VAL A 395 1.16 10.29 9.40
N LEU A 396 0.81 10.93 8.30
CA LEU A 396 0.11 10.35 7.16
C LEU A 396 1.12 9.94 6.08
N HIS A 397 1.17 8.67 5.73
CA HIS A 397 2.16 8.13 4.79
C HIS A 397 1.60 8.01 3.37
N GLY A 398 2.32 8.53 2.38
CA GLY A 398 1.91 8.54 0.98
C GLY A 398 2.22 7.24 0.22
N ASN A 399 3.08 6.37 0.76
CA ASN A 399 3.52 5.12 0.13
C ASN A 399 3.91 5.29 -1.36
N VAL A 400 4.68 6.34 -1.67
CA VAL A 400 5.01 6.69 -3.06
C VAL A 400 6.07 5.72 -3.61
N PRO A 401 5.84 5.05 -4.76
CA PRO A 401 6.86 4.19 -5.38
C PRO A 401 8.18 4.93 -5.60
N GLY A 402 9.30 4.25 -5.29
CA GLY A 402 10.65 4.83 -5.35
C GLY A 402 11.05 5.65 -4.13
N SER A 403 10.12 5.97 -3.23
CA SER A 403 10.48 6.60 -1.95
C SER A 403 11.12 5.60 -0.99
N TYR A 404 11.96 6.10 -0.08
CA TYR A 404 12.60 5.27 0.94
C TYR A 404 11.61 4.47 1.84
N PRO A 405 10.49 5.04 2.35
CA PRO A 405 9.53 4.30 3.14
C PRO A 405 8.52 3.48 2.30
N PHE A 406 8.76 3.30 1.00
CA PHE A 406 7.83 2.57 0.13
C PHE A 406 7.59 1.15 0.63
N ASN A 407 6.31 0.78 0.64
CA ASN A 407 5.75 -0.47 1.14
C ASN A 407 5.92 -0.72 2.65
N ARG A 408 6.30 0.29 3.45
CA ARG A 408 6.27 0.20 4.93
C ARG A 408 4.85 0.39 5.48
N HIS A 409 4.12 1.32 4.88
CA HIS A 409 2.73 1.63 5.21
C HIS A 409 1.89 1.58 3.94
N ARG A 410 0.59 1.33 4.10
CA ARG A 410 -0.39 1.59 3.05
C ARG A 410 -0.43 3.09 2.74
N ARG A 411 -0.75 3.45 1.49
CA ARG A 411 -1.03 4.85 1.13
C ARG A 411 -2.25 5.37 1.89
N CYS A 412 -2.06 6.45 2.63
CA CYS A 412 -3.12 7.24 3.24
C CYS A 412 -3.35 8.52 2.44
N ARG A 413 -4.54 8.62 1.83
CA ARG A 413 -4.95 9.85 1.13
C ARG A 413 -5.40 10.90 2.13
N TRP A 414 -5.10 12.15 1.82
CA TRP A 414 -5.46 13.28 2.66
C TRP A 414 -5.89 14.47 1.81
N GLU A 415 -6.70 15.34 2.40
CA GLU A 415 -7.02 16.65 1.87
C GLU A 415 -6.85 17.70 2.97
N ILE A 416 -6.47 18.91 2.61
CA ILE A 416 -6.51 20.06 3.51
C ILE A 416 -7.80 20.82 3.22
N SER A 417 -8.68 20.92 4.22
CA SER A 417 -9.97 21.59 4.08
C SER A 417 -9.88 23.13 4.18
N TYR A 418 -8.65 23.65 4.10
CA TYR A 418 -8.26 25.05 4.04
C TYR A 418 -6.96 25.12 3.22
N PRO A 419 -6.65 26.22 2.51
CA PRO A 419 -7.39 27.47 2.37
C PRO A 419 -8.59 27.39 1.42
N SER A 420 -9.62 28.21 1.63
CA SER A 420 -10.70 28.40 0.67
C SER A 420 -10.23 29.29 -0.48
N SER A 421 -9.39 28.76 -1.38
CA SER A 421 -9.20 29.40 -2.69
C SER A 421 -10.53 29.38 -3.43
N GLY A 422 -10.96 30.50 -4.02
CA GLY A 422 -12.22 30.60 -4.79
C GLY A 422 -12.32 29.72 -6.05
N SER A 423 -11.40 28.75 -6.21
CA SER A 423 -11.41 27.68 -7.20
C SER A 423 -11.85 26.38 -6.53
N ASP A 424 -12.67 25.55 -7.19
CA ASP A 424 -13.06 24.19 -6.75
C ASP A 424 -11.88 23.21 -6.54
N ALA A 425 -10.63 23.66 -6.65
CA ALA A 425 -9.43 22.86 -6.44
C ALA A 425 -9.19 22.61 -4.95
N VAL A 426 -9.29 21.35 -4.54
CA VAL A 426 -9.00 20.88 -3.18
C VAL A 426 -7.54 20.42 -3.10
N ASP A 427 -6.77 20.99 -2.17
CA ASP A 427 -5.41 20.57 -1.84
C ASP A 427 -5.40 19.15 -1.27
N ASN A 428 -4.75 18.20 -1.96
CA ASN A 428 -4.78 16.79 -1.58
C ASN A 428 -3.46 16.05 -1.82
N SER A 429 -3.44 14.77 -1.44
CA SER A 429 -2.28 13.88 -1.56
C SER A 429 -1.77 13.61 -2.98
N GLU A 430 -2.49 14.05 -4.02
CA GLU A 430 -2.11 13.95 -5.43
C GLU A 430 -1.62 15.29 -6.01
N THR A 431 -1.79 16.40 -5.28
CA THR A 431 -1.31 17.73 -5.68
C THR A 431 0.22 17.82 -5.62
N GLN A 432 0.85 18.46 -6.62
CA GLN A 432 2.28 18.76 -6.54
C GLN A 432 2.56 19.75 -5.41
N PHE A 433 3.65 19.52 -4.69
CA PHE A 433 3.98 20.31 -3.52
C PHE A 433 4.20 21.79 -3.83
N ASN A 434 4.75 22.14 -5.00
CA ASN A 434 4.98 23.55 -5.36
C ASN A 434 3.67 24.36 -5.42
N GLU A 435 2.60 23.78 -5.95
CA GLU A 435 1.27 24.40 -6.01
C GLU A 435 0.65 24.52 -4.60
N LEU A 436 0.77 23.45 -3.81
CA LEU A 436 0.32 23.41 -2.43
C LEU A 436 1.07 24.44 -1.56
N GLU A 437 2.38 24.57 -1.76
CA GLU A 437 3.26 25.48 -1.06
C GLU A 437 2.85 26.94 -1.31
N GLU A 438 2.55 27.31 -2.56
CA GLU A 438 2.07 28.66 -2.90
C GLU A 438 0.77 29.00 -2.17
N ARG A 439 -0.21 28.09 -2.19
CA ARG A 439 -1.49 28.28 -1.49
C ARG A 439 -1.33 28.38 0.03
N LEU A 440 -0.50 27.52 0.63
CA LEU A 440 -0.23 27.56 2.06
C LEU A 440 0.55 28.83 2.46
N ARG A 441 1.48 29.30 1.62
CA ARG A 441 2.20 30.56 1.89
C ARG A 441 1.24 31.75 1.93
N GLU A 442 0.27 31.79 1.03
CA GLU A 442 -0.75 32.85 1.03
C GLU A 442 -1.66 32.76 2.27
N GLU A 443 -2.14 31.56 2.63
CA GLU A 443 -2.99 31.34 3.82
C GLU A 443 -2.31 31.83 5.11
N TRP A 444 -1.01 31.58 5.26
CA TRP A 444 -0.24 31.91 6.46
C TRP A 444 0.52 33.23 6.35
N LYS A 445 0.33 34.03 5.29
CA LYS A 445 1.13 35.25 5.07
C LYS A 445 1.05 36.23 6.23
N ASN A 446 -0.15 36.42 6.79
CA ASN A 446 -0.45 37.44 7.80
C ASN A 446 0.08 37.10 9.21
N ILE A 447 0.61 35.90 9.45
CA ILE A 447 1.17 35.52 10.76
C ILE A 447 2.66 35.87 10.92
N TYR A 448 3.32 36.24 9.83
CA TYR A 448 4.75 36.59 9.81
C TYR A 448 4.95 38.10 9.81
N MET A 449 6.06 38.55 10.41
CA MET A 449 6.35 40.00 10.51
C MET A 449 6.79 40.60 9.18
N SER A 450 7.39 39.79 8.30
CA SER A 450 7.84 40.18 6.96
C SER A 450 7.94 38.97 6.04
N GLU A 451 8.03 39.20 4.72
CA GLU A 451 8.24 38.12 3.74
C GLU A 451 9.58 37.38 3.98
N ASP A 452 10.62 38.09 4.44
CA ASP A 452 11.90 37.47 4.81
C ASP A 452 11.78 36.56 6.04
N ASP A 453 10.95 36.90 7.03
CA ASP A 453 10.67 36.03 8.19
C ASP A 453 9.88 34.78 7.77
N ALA A 454 8.89 34.95 6.89
CA ALA A 454 8.14 33.85 6.30
C ALA A 454 9.06 32.89 5.52
N ASN A 455 9.92 33.42 4.65
CA ASN A 455 10.87 32.64 3.86
C ASN A 455 11.89 31.88 4.73
N LYS A 456 12.32 32.46 5.86
CA LYS A 456 13.23 31.77 6.80
C LYS A 456 12.53 30.63 7.52
N ARG A 457 11.30 30.83 8.00
CA ARG A 457 10.55 29.84 8.78
C ARG A 457 9.99 28.70 7.93
N GLN A 458 9.70 28.98 6.66
CA GLN A 458 9.15 28.02 5.70
C GLN A 458 10.22 27.52 4.71
N ARG A 459 11.51 27.66 5.05
CA ARG A 459 12.61 27.19 4.20
C ARG A 459 12.67 25.66 4.25
N GLY A 460 12.79 25.04 3.08
CA GLY A 460 13.01 23.60 2.97
C GLY A 460 14.32 23.14 3.64
N MET A 461 14.25 22.08 4.44
CA MET A 461 15.40 21.41 5.04
C MET A 461 15.64 20.06 4.37
N VAL A 462 16.82 19.88 3.76
CA VAL A 462 17.16 18.64 3.06
C VAL A 462 17.52 17.55 4.06
N LEU A 463 16.90 16.38 3.90
CA LEU A 463 17.13 15.17 4.67
C LEU A 463 17.66 14.07 3.74
N ASN A 464 18.79 13.47 4.08
CA ASN A 464 19.31 12.31 3.37
C ASN A 464 18.80 11.03 4.05
N ARG A 465 18.01 10.19 3.37
CA ARG A 465 17.52 8.89 3.89
C ARG A 465 18.45 7.71 3.60
N GLY A 466 19.43 7.87 2.71
CA GLY A 466 20.32 6.80 2.26
C GLY A 466 21.53 6.52 3.15
N TRP A 467 21.67 7.20 4.29
CA TRP A 467 22.68 6.85 5.27
C TRP A 467 22.05 5.76 6.15
N GLY A 468 22.71 4.64 6.42
CA GLY A 468 22.14 3.53 7.22
C GLY A 468 21.80 3.89 8.69
N ASP A 469 21.91 5.18 9.03
CA ASP A 469 21.56 5.82 10.30
C ASP A 469 20.43 6.86 10.11
N SER A 470 19.86 6.93 8.90
CA SER A 470 18.78 7.83 8.54
C SER A 470 17.43 7.26 8.99
N PRO A 471 16.53 8.11 9.49
CA PRO A 471 15.32 7.68 10.17
C PRO A 471 14.48 6.74 9.33
N GLY A 472 14.44 5.46 9.70
CA GLY A 472 13.44 4.53 9.18
C GLY A 472 12.06 4.82 9.76
N SER A 473 12.03 5.37 10.98
CA SER A 473 10.88 5.38 11.86
C SER A 473 10.32 6.79 12.08
N SER A 474 9.00 6.85 12.18
CA SER A 474 8.18 8.05 12.35
C SER A 474 8.51 8.89 13.58
N TYR A 475 9.39 8.39 14.47
CA TYR A 475 9.81 9.09 15.68
C TYR A 475 10.77 10.26 15.45
N GLU A 476 11.67 10.22 14.45
CA GLU A 476 12.71 11.28 14.31
C GLU A 476 12.18 12.58 13.70
N PHE A 477 11.02 12.54 13.04
CA PHE A 477 10.34 13.77 12.60
C PHE A 477 9.97 14.71 13.76
N THR A 478 10.03 14.22 15.00
CA THR A 478 9.48 14.92 16.17
C THR A 478 10.54 15.36 17.19
N GLY A 479 11.83 15.06 16.97
CA GLY A 479 12.85 15.10 18.02
C GLY A 479 13.90 16.22 18.00
N GLY A 480 13.81 17.23 17.11
CA GLY A 480 14.89 18.23 17.03
C GLY A 480 14.56 19.58 16.38
N TRP A 481 13.28 19.87 16.12
CA TRP A 481 12.87 21.08 15.37
C TRP A 481 12.87 22.37 16.19
N GLU A 482 12.85 22.28 17.53
CA GLU A 482 12.79 23.47 18.40
C GLU A 482 14.18 24.08 18.73
N ASP A 483 15.27 23.31 18.65
CA ASP A 483 16.60 23.74 19.15
C ASP A 483 17.78 23.68 18.15
N SER A 484 17.61 23.15 16.93
CA SER A 484 18.76 22.89 16.05
C SER A 484 19.15 24.07 15.15
N SER A 485 19.80 25.06 15.76
CA SER A 485 20.65 26.05 15.08
C SER A 485 22.13 25.63 15.19
N GLY A 486 22.51 24.53 14.53
CA GLY A 486 23.89 24.03 14.63
C GLY A 486 24.25 23.09 13.50
N GLY A 487 25.06 23.57 12.55
CA GLY A 487 25.56 22.79 11.43
C GLY A 487 26.59 21.74 11.88
N VAL A 488 26.48 20.53 11.34
CA VAL A 488 27.54 19.52 11.42
C VAL A 488 27.87 19.05 10.00
N ALA A 489 29.17 19.05 9.70
CA ALA A 489 29.76 18.91 8.37
C ALA A 489 29.57 17.51 7.74
N ALA A 490 29.30 17.51 6.44
CA ALA A 490 29.10 16.34 5.61
C ALA A 490 30.41 15.57 5.35
N LYS A 491 30.41 14.26 5.59
CA LYS A 491 31.37 13.30 5.01
C LYS A 491 30.71 12.63 3.81
N LYS A 492 31.35 12.68 2.64
CA LYS A 492 30.84 12.05 1.40
C LYS A 492 30.91 10.52 1.49
N PHE A 493 29.74 9.89 1.42
CA PHE A 493 29.56 8.50 0.99
C PHE A 493 28.59 8.52 -0.20
N ASP A 494 28.83 7.69 -1.20
CA ASP A 494 28.15 7.67 -2.50
C ASP A 494 26.76 7.01 -2.39
N GLY A 495 25.85 7.69 -1.67
CA GLY A 495 24.47 7.26 -1.50
C GLY A 495 23.63 7.64 -2.71
N ASN A 496 22.89 6.68 -3.27
CA ASN A 496 22.02 6.88 -4.43
C ASN A 496 21.13 8.13 -4.24
N GLU A 497 21.20 9.06 -5.19
CA GLU A 497 20.58 10.38 -5.13
C GLU A 497 19.05 10.34 -4.95
N GLU A 498 18.41 9.20 -5.17
CA GLU A 498 16.97 8.95 -4.96
C GLU A 498 16.51 9.00 -3.49
N SER A 499 17.44 8.94 -2.54
CA SER A 499 17.11 8.82 -1.11
C SER A 499 16.97 10.16 -0.37
N THR A 500 17.09 11.32 -1.04
CA THR A 500 17.02 12.62 -0.35
C THR A 500 15.63 13.24 -0.45
N THR A 501 15.08 13.71 0.66
CA THR A 501 13.81 14.43 0.74
C THR A 501 14.01 15.84 1.28
N THR A 502 13.02 16.71 1.13
CA THR A 502 13.03 18.07 1.70
C THR A 502 11.84 18.24 2.63
N LEU A 503 12.09 18.71 3.84
CA LEU A 503 11.07 18.99 4.84
C LEU A 503 10.63 20.45 4.78
N TYR A 504 9.34 20.69 4.73
CA TYR A 504 8.74 22.03 4.74
C TYR A 504 7.77 22.16 5.91
N GLY A 505 7.93 23.22 6.71
CA GLY A 505 7.11 23.47 7.90
C GLY A 505 6.10 24.59 7.68
N PHE A 506 4.87 24.35 8.12
CA PHE A 506 3.81 25.33 8.29
C PHE A 506 3.21 25.16 9.71
N PRO A 507 2.47 26.13 10.24
CA PRO A 507 1.83 25.97 11.55
C PRO A 507 0.94 24.71 11.60
N GLY A 508 1.31 23.77 12.46
CA GLY A 508 0.63 22.49 12.64
C GLY A 508 0.87 21.44 11.55
N LEU A 509 1.76 21.70 10.59
CA LEU A 509 2.02 20.82 9.45
C LEU A 509 3.51 20.73 9.12
N VAL A 510 4.02 19.51 8.91
CA VAL A 510 5.32 19.28 8.27
C VAL A 510 5.11 18.35 7.07
N PHE A 511 5.58 18.79 5.91
CA PHE A 511 5.56 18.02 4.68
C PHE A 511 6.95 17.45 4.41
N GLU A 512 7.03 16.15 4.16
CA GLU A 512 8.19 15.54 3.53
C GLU A 512 7.97 15.42 2.04
N VAL A 513 8.84 16.05 1.26
CA VAL A 513 8.69 16.19 -0.19
C VAL A 513 9.83 15.49 -0.90
N LEU A 514 9.49 14.65 -1.87
CA LEU A 514 10.42 13.94 -2.74
C LEU A 514 11.00 14.90 -3.79
N LYS A 515 12.11 14.52 -4.42
CA LYS A 515 12.73 15.32 -5.49
C LYS A 515 11.80 15.60 -6.68
N ASN A 516 10.87 14.69 -6.96
CA ASN A 516 9.87 14.84 -8.02
C ASN A 516 8.68 15.73 -7.62
N GLY A 517 8.74 16.40 -6.46
CA GLY A 517 7.73 17.36 -6.01
C GLY A 517 6.50 16.73 -5.35
N TYR A 518 6.44 15.40 -5.19
CA TYR A 518 5.34 14.75 -4.49
C TYR A 518 5.61 14.62 -2.99
N VAL A 519 4.54 14.73 -2.20
CA VAL A 519 4.60 14.57 -0.75
C VAL A 519 4.69 13.08 -0.39
N SER A 520 5.78 12.69 0.27
CA SER A 520 6.02 11.35 0.83
C SER A 520 5.22 11.14 2.12
N ALA A 521 5.20 12.14 3.00
CA ALA A 521 4.48 12.08 4.27
C ALA A 521 4.05 13.48 4.74
N VAL A 522 2.95 13.55 5.52
CA VAL A 522 2.48 14.76 6.19
C VAL A 522 2.37 14.49 7.68
N THR A 523 3.05 15.29 8.50
CA THR A 523 2.88 15.28 9.95
C THR A 523 1.96 16.42 10.37
N VAL A 524 0.89 16.10 11.10
CA VAL A 524 -0.06 17.06 11.69
C VAL A 524 0.14 17.09 13.20
N PHE A 525 0.23 18.27 13.81
CA PHE A 525 0.52 18.47 15.23
C PHE A 525 -0.10 19.74 15.84
#